data_AF-A0A285U421-F1
#
_entry.id   AF-A0A285U421-F1
#
_cell.length_a   1.000
_cell.length_b   1.000
_cell.length_c   1.000
_cell.angle_alpha   90.00
_cell.angle_beta   90.00
_cell.angle_gamma   90.00
#
_symmetry.space_group_name_H-M   'P 1'
#
loop_
_entity.id
_entity.type
_entity.pdbx_description
1 polymer ?
#
loop_
_entity_poly.entity_id
_entity_poly.type
_entity_poly.pdbx_seq_one_letter_code
_entity_poly.pdbx_strand_id
1 'polypeptide(L)'
;MRAPFLFALGVAGVLLAGCQTVTPEQRRAADERQCLSYGFKRGTNAFATCLQRIDLNRDADRRAFLYSDVGWYGPGPYRGRYGPGW
;
A
#
# COMPACT_ATOMS: atom_id res chain seq x y z
N MET A 1 32.89 -23.99 -7.44
CA MET A 1 31.46 -24.22 -7.08
C MET A 1 30.79 -23.04 -6.36
N ARG A 2 31.53 -22.10 -5.73
CA ARG A 2 30.92 -20.96 -5.01
C ARG A 2 30.40 -19.83 -5.92
N ALA A 3 31.06 -19.58 -7.04
CA ALA A 3 30.70 -18.52 -8.00
C ALA A 3 29.28 -18.67 -8.62
N PRO A 4 28.83 -19.85 -9.10
CA PRO A 4 27.46 -19.97 -9.65
C PRO A 4 26.39 -19.82 -8.56
N PHE A 5 26.71 -20.18 -7.32
CA PHE A 5 25.80 -20.06 -6.18
C PHE A 5 25.58 -18.60 -5.79
N LEU A 6 26.64 -17.79 -5.80
CA LEU A 6 26.55 -16.34 -5.58
C LEU A 6 25.76 -15.64 -6.69
N PHE A 7 25.93 -16.07 -7.94
CA PHE A 7 25.17 -15.53 -9.07
C PHE A 7 23.67 -15.86 -8.97
N ALA A 8 23.34 -17.11 -8.64
CA ALA A 8 21.95 -17.53 -8.44
C ALA A 8 21.26 -16.76 -7.30
N LEU A 9 21.96 -16.53 -6.18
CA LEU A 9 21.44 -15.72 -5.06
C LEU A 9 21.23 -14.25 -5.45
N GLY A 10 22.14 -13.67 -6.24
CA GLY A 10 22.00 -12.30 -6.74
C GLY A 10 20.77 -12.13 -7.65
N VAL A 11 20.58 -13.05 -8.59
CA VAL A 11 19.42 -13.03 -9.50
C VAL A 11 18.11 -13.24 -8.74
N ALA A 12 18.08 -14.17 -7.77
CA ALA A 12 16.92 -14.40 -6.93
C ALA A 12 16.54 -13.15 -6.10
N GLY A 13 17.52 -12.42 -5.57
CA GLY A 13 17.29 -11.17 -4.82
C GLY A 13 16.64 -10.07 -5.67
N VAL A 14 17.05 -9.92 -6.94
CA VAL A 14 16.46 -8.92 -7.86
C VAL A 14 15.04 -9.32 -8.26
N LEU A 15 14.78 -10.60 -8.50
CA LEU A 15 13.44 -11.09 -8.82
C LEU A 15 12.45 -10.90 -7.66
N LEU A 16 12.91 -11.08 -6.41
CA LEU A 16 12.11 -10.82 -5.21
C LEU A 16 11.87 -9.32 -4.97
N ALA A 17 12.83 -8.46 -5.33
CA ALA A 17 12.69 -7.00 -5.22
C ALA A 17 11.80 -6.36 -6.30
N GLY A 18 11.45 -7.11 -7.37
CA GLY A 18 10.59 -6.64 -8.45
C GLY A 18 9.11 -6.46 -8.08
N CYS A 19 8.69 -6.94 -6.91
CA CYS A 19 7.32 -6.76 -6.42
C CYS A 19 7.21 -5.52 -5.52
N GLN A 20 6.81 -4.40 -6.14
CA GLN A 20 6.13 -3.25 -5.54
C GLN A 20 6.96 -2.17 -4.82
N THR A 21 7.94 -1.59 -5.52
CA THR A 21 8.46 -0.27 -5.12
C THR A 21 7.80 0.84 -5.94
N VAL A 22 6.52 1.13 -5.66
CA VAL A 22 5.93 2.38 -6.15
C VAL A 22 6.64 3.53 -5.43
N THR A 23 7.40 4.33 -6.16
CA THR A 23 8.08 5.50 -5.59
C THR A 23 7.04 6.49 -5.06
N PRO A 24 7.35 7.26 -3.99
CA PRO A 24 6.40 8.24 -3.44
C PRO A 24 5.94 9.26 -4.49
N GLU A 25 6.82 9.65 -5.42
CA GLU A 25 6.49 10.61 -6.48
C GLU A 25 5.57 10.03 -7.54
N GLN A 26 5.81 8.80 -8.00
CA GLN A 26 4.91 8.14 -8.96
C GLN A 26 3.52 7.95 -8.36
N ARG A 27 3.46 7.66 -7.07
CA ARG A 27 2.20 7.52 -6.34
C ARG A 27 1.44 8.83 -6.27
N ARG A 28 2.13 9.92 -5.90
CA ARG A 28 1.54 11.26 -5.89
C ARG A 28 1.02 11.65 -7.26
N ALA A 29 1.79 11.39 -8.32
CA ALA A 29 1.36 11.67 -9.69
C ALA A 29 0.11 10.87 -10.09
N ALA A 30 -0.03 9.62 -9.64
CA ALA A 30 -1.23 8.82 -9.87
C ALA A 30 -2.44 9.38 -9.12
N ASP A 31 -2.27 9.73 -7.84
CA ASP A 31 -3.32 10.31 -7.01
C ASP A 31 -3.78 11.67 -7.58
N GLU A 32 -2.85 12.50 -8.06
CA GLU A 32 -3.17 13.76 -8.75
C GLU A 32 -3.96 13.52 -10.04
N ARG A 33 -3.58 12.54 -10.87
CA ARG A 33 -4.30 12.18 -12.10
C ARG A 33 -5.72 11.71 -11.81
N GLN A 34 -5.91 10.96 -10.73
CA GLN A 34 -7.23 10.52 -10.29
C GLN A 34 -8.11 11.70 -9.85
N CYS A 35 -7.58 12.63 -9.05
CA CYS A 35 -8.36 13.82 -8.68
C CYS A 35 -8.67 14.71 -9.89
N LEU A 36 -7.76 14.82 -10.86
CA LEU A 36 -8.01 15.51 -12.12
C LEU A 36 -9.12 14.85 -12.95
N SER A 37 -9.16 13.52 -13.02
CA SER A 37 -10.20 12.81 -13.78
C SER A 37 -11.60 12.96 -13.19
N TYR A 38 -11.70 13.18 -11.88
CA TYR A 38 -12.96 13.54 -11.22
C TYR A 38 -13.39 15.00 -11.47
N GLY A 39 -12.54 15.82 -12.11
CA GLY A 39 -12.84 17.21 -12.45
C GLY A 39 -12.36 18.22 -11.41
N PHE A 40 -11.61 17.80 -10.39
CA PHE A 40 -11.01 18.75 -9.45
C PHE A 40 -9.88 19.55 -10.12
N LYS A 41 -9.82 20.86 -9.84
CA LYS A 41 -8.78 21.75 -10.38
C LYS A 41 -7.61 21.85 -9.41
N ARG A 42 -6.37 21.74 -9.92
CA ARG A 42 -5.14 21.94 -9.13
C ARG A 42 -5.18 23.28 -8.39
N GLY A 43 -4.58 23.32 -7.20
CA GLY A 43 -4.48 24.54 -6.38
C GLY A 43 -5.78 24.95 -5.68
N THR A 44 -6.81 24.11 -5.70
CA THR A 44 -8.06 24.36 -4.96
C THR A 44 -8.12 23.53 -3.67
N ASN A 45 -8.86 24.02 -2.69
CA ASN A 45 -9.14 23.26 -1.47
C ASN A 45 -9.83 21.92 -1.78
N ALA A 46 -10.73 21.90 -2.77
CA ALA A 46 -11.40 20.68 -3.20
C ALA A 46 -10.41 19.61 -3.74
N PHE A 47 -9.39 20.04 -4.49
CA PHE A 47 -8.33 19.15 -4.95
C PHE A 47 -7.46 18.62 -3.79
N ALA A 48 -7.10 19.48 -2.83
CA ALA A 48 -6.38 19.07 -1.63
C ALA A 48 -7.20 18.07 -0.77
N THR A 49 -8.51 18.29 -0.64
CA THR A 49 -9.42 17.37 0.06
C THR A 49 -9.54 16.03 -0.68
N CYS A 50 -9.56 16.02 -2.01
CA CYS A 50 -9.56 14.78 -2.79
C CYS A 50 -8.31 13.94 -2.49
N LEU A 51 -7.12 14.55 -2.55
CA LEU A 51 -5.86 13.88 -2.22
C LEU A 51 -5.86 13.38 -0.78
N GLN A 52 -6.27 14.22 0.17
CA GLN A 52 -6.36 13.86 1.58
C GLN A 52 -7.26 12.64 1.81
N ARG A 53 -8.40 12.54 1.11
CA ARG A 53 -9.30 11.37 1.24
C ARG A 53 -8.65 10.09 0.75
N ILE A 54 -7.89 10.15 -0.35
CA ILE A 54 -7.15 8.99 -0.86
C ILE A 54 -6.13 8.51 0.18
N ASP A 55 -5.40 9.43 0.81
CA ASP A 55 -4.43 9.09 1.86
C ASP A 55 -5.10 8.51 3.10
N LEU A 56 -6.22 9.08 3.53
CA LEU A 56 -6.99 8.56 4.66
C LEU A 56 -7.55 7.15 4.40
N ASN A 57 -8.07 6.88 3.21
CA ASN A 57 -8.59 5.55 2.85
C ASN A 57 -7.49 4.50 2.93
N ARG A 58 -6.34 4.83 2.38
CA ARG A 58 -5.15 3.99 2.35
C ARG A 58 -4.53 3.76 3.73
N ASP A 59 -4.59 4.75 4.62
CA ASP A 59 -4.24 4.55 6.03
C ASP A 59 -5.28 3.66 6.74
N ALA A 60 -6.56 3.77 6.40
CA ALA A 60 -7.59 2.87 6.89
C ALA A 60 -7.34 1.43 6.42
N ASP A 61 -6.96 1.21 5.15
CA ASP A 61 -6.56 -0.10 4.63
C ASP A 61 -5.36 -0.65 5.42
N ARG A 62 -4.32 0.17 5.65
CA ARG A 62 -3.14 -0.25 6.44
C ARG A 62 -3.53 -0.67 7.86
N ARG A 63 -4.40 0.10 8.53
CA ARG A 63 -4.93 -0.27 9.84
C ARG A 63 -5.75 -1.55 9.77
N ALA A 64 -6.62 -1.69 8.76
CA ALA A 64 -7.43 -2.87 8.56
C ALA A 64 -6.57 -4.12 8.40
N PHE A 65 -5.46 -4.05 7.65
CA PHE A 65 -4.47 -5.12 7.60
C PHE A 65 -3.99 -5.48 9.02
N LEU A 66 -3.38 -4.53 9.74
CA LEU A 66 -2.87 -4.75 11.11
C LEU A 66 -3.89 -5.35 12.10
N TYR A 67 -5.17 -5.02 11.94
CA TYR A 67 -6.25 -5.58 12.76
C TYR A 67 -6.86 -6.88 12.21
N SER A 68 -6.67 -7.18 10.92
CA SER A 68 -7.15 -8.41 10.27
C SER A 68 -6.18 -9.59 10.42
N ASP A 69 -4.86 -9.34 10.49
CA ASP A 69 -3.86 -10.41 10.60
C ASP A 69 -3.74 -11.01 12.01
N VAL A 70 -4.34 -10.42 13.04
CA VAL A 70 -4.51 -11.05 14.36
C VAL A 70 -5.61 -12.13 14.38
N GLY A 71 -6.28 -12.40 13.25
CA GLY A 71 -7.43 -13.30 13.18
C GLY A 71 -7.18 -14.73 12.70
N TRP A 72 -6.06 -15.05 12.05
CA TRP A 72 -5.85 -16.39 11.45
C TRP A 72 -4.65 -17.18 11.98
N TYR A 73 -3.48 -16.57 12.25
CA TYR A 73 -2.33 -17.28 12.84
C TYR A 73 -1.46 -16.36 13.74
N GLY A 74 -1.89 -16.07 14.98
CA GLY A 74 -1.07 -15.38 15.99
C GLY A 74 -1.76 -15.28 17.36
N PRO A 75 -1.04 -15.40 18.51
CA PRO A 75 -1.65 -15.67 19.80
C PRO A 75 -2.10 -14.37 20.51
N GLY A 76 -3.38 -14.03 20.40
CA GLY A 76 -4.02 -12.98 21.20
C GLY A 76 -5.41 -13.43 21.70
N PRO A 77 -5.83 -13.05 22.93
CA PRO A 77 -7.04 -13.60 23.56
C PRO A 77 -8.36 -13.04 22.99
N TYR A 78 -8.30 -12.12 22.02
CA TYR A 78 -9.49 -11.51 21.42
C TYR A 78 -9.89 -12.22 20.13
N ARG A 79 -10.37 -13.45 20.25
CA ARG A 79 -11.07 -14.13 19.15
C ARG A 79 -12.46 -13.51 18.96
N GLY A 80 -12.64 -12.84 17.83
CA GLY A 80 -13.95 -12.60 17.20
C GLY A 80 -14.68 -11.35 17.68
N ARG A 81 -15.02 -10.47 16.71
CA ARG A 81 -16.31 -9.76 16.57
C ARG A 81 -16.27 -8.56 15.60
N TYR A 82 -15.17 -8.24 14.93
CA TYR A 82 -15.18 -7.19 13.90
C TYR A 82 -14.56 -7.72 12.60
N GLY A 83 -15.38 -8.42 11.81
CA GLY A 83 -15.14 -8.59 10.37
C GLY A 83 -15.36 -7.25 9.63
N PRO A 84 -14.97 -7.14 8.35
CA PRO A 84 -14.85 -5.85 7.67
C PRO A 84 -16.23 -5.21 7.50
N GLY A 85 -16.51 -4.18 8.31
CA GLY A 85 -17.62 -3.27 8.10
C GLY A 85 -17.22 -2.29 7.01
N TRP A 86 -17.99 -2.32 5.92
CA TRP A 86 -18.00 -1.37 4.81
C TRP A 86 -17.94 0.09 5.30
#